data_AF-A0A432T0P1-F1
#
_entry.id   AF-A0A432T0P1-F1
#
_cell.length_a   1.000
_cell.length_b   1.000
_cell.length_c   1.000
_cell.angle_alpha   90.00
_cell.angle_beta   90.00
_cell.angle_gamma   90.00
#
_symmetry.space_group_name_H-M   'P 1'
#
loop_
_entity.id
_entity.type
_entity.pdbx_description
1 polymer ?
#
loop_
_entity_poly.entity_id
_entity_poly.type
_entity_poly.pdbx_seq_one_letter_code
_entity_poly.pdbx_strand_id
1 'polypeptide(L)' 'MKYSLGKIVFSIFMLCIVLQAEDFTYTMHTNTKTPYLKESVLLDIDINQTNPNVVLFFQFHILKSDA' A
#
# COMPACT_ATOMS: atom_id res chain seq x y z
N MET A 1 -44.41 9.55 -1.15
CA MET A 1 -43.06 8.99 -1.39
C MET A 1 -41.97 10.07 -1.29
N LYS A 2 -41.83 10.78 -0.14
CA LYS A 2 -40.90 11.92 0.00
C LYS A 2 -39.54 11.58 0.67
N TYR A 3 -39.37 10.35 1.18
CA TYR A 3 -38.19 9.97 1.98
C TYR A 3 -37.23 8.98 1.30
N SER A 4 -37.50 8.52 0.06
CA SER A 4 -36.61 7.56 -0.62
C SER A 4 -35.40 8.22 -1.27
N LEU A 5 -35.52 9.49 -1.72
CA LEU A 5 -34.39 10.22 -2.32
C LEU A 5 -33.22 10.38 -1.34
N GLY A 6 -33.50 10.72 -0.08
CA GLY A 6 -32.45 10.83 0.95
C GLY A 6 -31.71 9.51 1.19
N LYS A 7 -32.40 8.37 1.12
CA LYS A 7 -31.79 7.03 1.26
C LYS A 7 -30.89 6.68 0.08
N ILE A 8 -31.30 7.05 -1.14
CA ILE A 8 -30.50 6.83 -2.36
C ILE A 8 -29.24 7.70 -2.31
N VAL A 9 -29.38 9.00 -2.00
CA VAL A 9 -28.25 9.92 -1.87
C VAL A 9 -27.28 9.46 -0.77
N PHE A 10 -27.80 9.02 0.37
CA PHE A 10 -26.97 8.47 1.45
C PHE A 10 -26.25 7.18 1.04
N SER A 11 -26.89 6.30 0.28
CA SER A 11 -26.26 5.08 -0.24
C SER A 11 -25.14 5.38 -1.24
N ILE A 12 -25.33 6.38 -2.11
CA ILE A 12 -24.30 6.83 -3.06
C ILE A 12 -23.11 7.44 -2.29
N PHE A 13 -23.37 8.27 -1.28
CA PHE A 13 -22.34 8.86 -0.44
C PHE A 13 -21.50 7.80 0.29
N MET A 14 -22.15 6.76 0.83
CA MET A 14 -21.44 5.64 1.45
C MET A 14 -20.57 4.86 0.47
N LEU A 15 -21.00 4.72 -0.80
CA LEU A 15 -20.19 4.05 -1.82
C LEU A 15 -18.89 4.82 -2.15
N CYS A 16 -18.96 6.16 -2.15
CA CYS A 16 -17.80 7.01 -2.42
C CYS A 16 -16.73 6.95 -1.31
N ILE A 17 -17.10 6.67 -0.05
CA ILE A 17 -16.14 6.58 1.07
C ILE A 17 -15.25 5.34 0.95
N VAL A 18 -15.75 4.27 0.34
CA VAL A 18 -15.04 2.98 0.17
C VAL A 18 -14.02 3.03 -0.98
N LEU A 19 -14.16 3.97 -1.90
CA LEU A 19 -13.21 4.18 -3.01
C LEU A 19 -12.01 5.01 -2.54
N GLN A 20 -11.25 4.48 -1.59
CA GLN A 20 -9.89 4.98 -1.32
C GLN A 20 -9.01 4.51 -2.49
N ALA A 21 -8.70 5.39 -3.43
CA ALA A 21 -7.69 5.14 -4.45
C ALA A 21 -6.33 5.43 -3.82
N GLU A 22 -5.56 4.40 -3.51
CA GLU A 22 -4.15 4.55 -3.16
C GLU A 22 -3.36 4.97 -4.42
N ASP A 23 -2.39 5.88 -4.29
CA ASP A 23 -1.56 6.37 -5.40
C ASP A 23 -0.51 5.34 -5.87
N PHE A 24 -0.20 4.38 -5.00
CA PHE A 24 0.68 3.25 -5.28
C PHE A 24 0.42 2.12 -4.29
N THR A 25 0.70 0.90 -4.71
CA THR A 25 0.75 -0.29 -3.84
C THR A 25 2.17 -0.85 -3.87
N TYR A 26 2.65 -1.40 -2.76
CA TYR A 26 3.97 -2.04 -2.71
C TYR A 26 3.93 -3.40 -2.05
N THR A 27 4.82 -4.30 -2.44
CA THR A 27 5.07 -5.56 -1.75
C THR A 27 6.57 -5.74 -1.54
N MET A 28 6.95 -6.19 -0.35
CA MET A 28 8.34 -6.43 0.01
C MET A 28 8.58 -7.93 0.08
N HIS A 29 9.60 -8.39 -0.64
CA HIS A 29 10.02 -9.78 -0.65
C HIS A 29 11.46 -9.87 -0.16
N THR A 30 11.74 -10.87 0.67
CA THR A 30 13.10 -11.22 1.07
C THR A 30 13.40 -12.61 0.57
N ASN A 31 14.61 -12.83 0.04
CA ASN A 31 15.02 -14.16 -0.42
C ASN A 31 15.06 -15.19 0.72
N THR A 32 15.41 -14.77 1.94
CA THR A 32 15.40 -15.60 3.15
C THR A 32 14.95 -14.79 4.37
N LYS A 33 14.20 -15.43 5.26
CA LYS A 33 13.78 -14.84 6.55
C LYS A 33 14.70 -15.23 7.70
N THR A 34 15.54 -16.24 7.51
CA THR A 34 16.46 -16.78 8.51
C THR A 34 17.84 -16.97 7.89
N PRO A 35 18.52 -15.87 7.55
CA PRO A 35 19.86 -15.94 6.98
C PRO A 35 20.87 -16.51 7.98
N TYR A 36 21.89 -17.21 7.49
CA TYR A 36 23.06 -17.54 8.30
C TYR A 36 23.87 -16.28 8.62
N LEU A 37 24.76 -16.36 9.62
CA LEU A 37 25.49 -15.20 10.19
C LEU A 37 26.24 -14.31 9.18
N LYS A 38 26.62 -14.84 8.02
CA LYS A 38 27.35 -14.11 6.96
C LYS A 38 26.71 -14.29 5.58
N GLU A 39 25.43 -14.63 5.53
CA GLU A 39 24.70 -14.78 4.28
C GLU A 39 24.17 -13.43 3.81
N SER A 40 24.31 -13.16 2.51
CA SER A 40 23.70 -11.98 1.89
C SER A 40 22.20 -12.18 1.75
N VAL A 41 21.44 -11.19 2.25
CA VAL A 41 19.99 -11.13 2.08
C VAL A 41 19.68 -10.14 0.97
N LEU A 42 18.77 -10.52 0.09
CA LEU A 42 18.22 -9.65 -0.96
C LEU A 42 16.83 -9.21 -0.54
N LEU A 43 16.61 -7.89 -0.55
CA LEU A 43 15.30 -7.27 -0.35
C LEU A 43 14.82 -6.73 -1.69
N ASP A 44 13.76 -7.35 -2.21
CA ASP A 44 13.08 -6.94 -3.43
C ASP A 44 11.82 -6.15 -3.05
N ILE A 45 11.58 -5.06 -3.78
CA ILE A 45 10.45 -4.16 -3.53
C ILE A 45 9.73 -3.97 -4.85
N ASP A 46 8.55 -4.57 -4.93
CA ASP A 46 7.68 -4.43 -6.08
C ASP A 46 6.73 -3.26 -5.86
N ILE A 47 6.83 -2.25 -6.72
CA ILE A 47 6.02 -1.04 -6.65
C ILE A 47 5.10 -1.03 -7.86
N ASN A 48 3.80 -0.98 -7.61
CA ASN A 48 2.80 -0.77 -8.65
C ASN A 48 2.17 0.61 -8.45
N GLN A 49 2.51 1.54 -9.34
CA GLN A 49 2.01 2.91 -9.32
C GLN A 49 0.67 2.97 -10.06
N THR A 50 -0.40 3.20 -9.31
CA THR A 50 -1.77 3.31 -9.82
C THR A 50 -2.05 4.71 -10.38
N ASN A 51 -1.34 5.74 -9.89
CA ASN A 51 -1.44 7.12 -10.36
C ASN A 51 -0.10 7.62 -10.95
N PRO A 52 0.05 7.73 -12.28
CA PRO A 52 1.31 8.09 -12.93
C PRO A 52 1.72 9.56 -12.74
N ASN A 53 0.84 10.42 -12.21
CA ASN A 53 1.09 11.86 -12.08
C ASN A 53 1.78 12.23 -10.76
N VAL A 54 1.97 11.27 -9.87
CA VAL A 54 2.60 11.47 -8.56
C VAL A 54 4.04 10.95 -8.62
N VAL A 55 5.00 11.78 -8.18
CA VAL A 55 6.39 11.35 -8.06
C VAL A 55 6.56 10.64 -6.71
N LEU A 56 6.98 9.38 -6.76
CA LEU A 56 7.22 8.57 -5.56
C LEU A 56 8.67 8.71 -5.11
N PHE A 57 8.88 9.06 -3.84
CA PHE A 57 10.19 9.10 -3.21
C PHE A 57 10.26 8.04 -2.12
N PHE A 58 11.25 7.15 -2.23
CA PHE A 58 11.48 6.09 -1.25
C PHE A 58 12.72 6.42 -0.43
N GLN A 59 12.56 6.39 0.90
CA GLN A 59 13.67 6.49 1.84
C GLN A 59 13.70 5.21 2.67
N PHE A 60 14.76 4.43 2.51
CA PHE A 60 14.95 3.20 3.25
C PHE A 60 15.87 3.44 4.45
N HIS A 61 15.40 3.05 5.63
CA HIS A 61 16.24 2.94 6.82
C HIS A 61 16.32 1.47 7.21
N ILE A 62 17.49 0.88 6.97
CA ILE A 62 17.77 -0.50 7.36
C ILE A 62 18.32 -0.44 8.78
N LEU A 63 17.52 -0.88 9.74
CA LEU A 63 17.98 -1.07 11.12
C LEU A 63 18.83 -2.34 11.17
N LYS A 64 20.02 -2.24 11.74
CA LYS A 64 20.83 -3.41 12.03
C LYS A 64 20.08 -4.22 13.08
N SER A 65 19.88 -5.51 12.82
CA SER A 65 19.40 -6.42 13.86
C SER A 65 20.49 -6.54 14.90
N ASP A 66 20.20 -6.12 16.14
CA ASP A 66 21.03 -6.47 17.28
C ASP A 66 20.80 -7.97 17.54
N ALA A 67 21.81 -8.78 17.18
CA ALA A 67 21.87 -10.21 17.43
C ALA A 67 22.78 -10.49 18.62
#